data_AF-A0A2E3WVT0-F1
#
_entry.id   AF-A0A2E3WVT0-F1
#
_cell.length_a   1.000
_cell.length_b   1.000
_cell.length_c   1.000
_cell.angle_alpha   90.00
_cell.angle_beta   90.00
_cell.angle_gamma   90.00
#
_symmetry.space_group_name_H-M   'P 1'
#
loop_
_entity.id
_entity.type
_entity.pdbx_description
1 polymer ?
#
loop_
_entity_poly.entity_id
_entity_poly.type
_entity_poly.pdbx_seq_one_letter_code
_entity_poly.pdbx_strand_id
1 'polypeptide(L)'
;MIDWLKSIFNSSGAGSTHYQSNAEEMKSRLDSVSPSMCLAKWQQVNIHLTTGRTQSCFHPPTHKIPAELLASNPSVLHNTPFKKEERAQMKRGKRPKGCSYCWKVEDTVGAGLSDRFYRSSESWASEHFEKIEKMSADEDVTPSHVEVNFNHACNFKCSYCSPHISSQWLKEIEEHGPYPTSNPHNDLNWVKQQGLMPIKQSEPNPYREAFWQWWPEMYPHLKHFRMTGGEPLMDINTYKVLEYVFENPKNDLTLEVTSNFCVEEPLFEKFIAKTHQIDSSSAVKHFGVYASIDNWNEKSEYVRYGMNFERFVSNVHRFLKETKNTSICFINTFNNLSVLGFNEMLEAILYLRSQYSQKQNRVRFNCPILTFPDWQSLQTLPKSFWGKLERDIEFMERNRATRGSSNLGFRDFEINQIKRNYEIMRSPLPEEELKRRRADFYKFFSEYDRRRNTDFTATFSNMKSFWDICKEEAEQ
;
A
#
# COMPACT_ATOMS: atom_id res chain seq x y z
N MET A 1 -3.69 -32.64 -1.35
CA MET A 1 -3.79 -31.16 -1.45
C MET A 1 -3.68 -30.50 -0.07
N ILE A 2 -4.46 -30.95 0.94
CA ILE A 2 -4.35 -30.48 2.34
C ILE A 2 -3.03 -30.89 3.02
N ASP A 3 -2.50 -32.09 2.75
CA ASP A 3 -1.25 -32.54 3.39
C ASP A 3 0.03 -31.98 2.73
N TRP A 4 -0.08 -31.49 1.49
CA TRP A 4 1.00 -30.76 0.82
C TRP A 4 1.09 -29.30 1.30
N LEU A 5 -0.06 -28.66 1.59
CA LEU A 5 -0.10 -27.36 2.27
C LEU A 5 0.55 -27.45 3.67
N LYS A 6 0.27 -28.52 4.44
CA LYS A 6 0.93 -28.76 5.73
C LYS A 6 2.45 -28.92 5.62
N SER A 7 2.98 -29.50 4.53
CA SER A 7 4.43 -29.66 4.39
C SER A 7 5.15 -28.35 4.06
N ILE A 8 4.46 -27.37 3.45
CA ILE A 8 5.01 -26.01 3.25
C ILE A 8 5.08 -25.25 4.59
N PHE A 9 4.13 -25.49 5.52
CA PHE A 9 4.17 -24.89 6.85
C PHE A 9 5.09 -25.62 7.85
N ASN A 10 5.34 -26.92 7.67
CA ASN A 10 6.15 -27.73 8.60
C ASN A 10 7.59 -28.02 8.15
N SER A 11 8.02 -27.58 6.96
CA SER A 11 9.42 -27.76 6.50
C SER A 11 10.33 -26.55 6.73
N SER A 12 9.91 -25.58 7.53
CA SER A 12 10.79 -24.55 8.09
C SER A 12 11.58 -25.09 9.28
N GLY A 13 12.55 -25.96 8.99
CA GLY A 13 13.65 -26.26 9.90
C GLY A 13 14.61 -25.08 10.00
N ALA A 14 14.15 -23.95 10.56
CA ALA A 14 14.94 -22.81 11.02
C ALA A 14 14.03 -22.00 11.95
N GLY A 15 14.47 -21.75 13.18
CA GLY A 15 13.63 -21.25 14.29
C GLY A 15 12.65 -20.15 13.93
N SER A 16 11.48 -20.16 14.58
CA SER A 16 10.46 -19.11 14.47
C SER A 16 11.13 -17.74 14.46
N THR A 17 10.96 -16.99 13.38
CA THR A 17 11.47 -15.61 13.33
C THR A 17 10.93 -14.83 14.53
N HIS A 18 11.73 -13.91 15.10
CA HIS A 18 11.27 -13.05 16.22
C HIS A 18 9.90 -12.40 15.94
N TYR A 19 9.60 -12.13 14.66
CA TYR A 19 8.32 -11.58 14.23
C TYR A 19 7.12 -12.51 14.49
N GLN A 20 7.28 -13.80 14.17
CA GLN A 20 6.25 -14.82 14.41
C GLN A 20 6.05 -15.07 15.90
N SER A 21 7.15 -15.24 16.66
CA SER A 21 7.07 -15.48 18.11
C SER A 21 6.41 -14.31 18.84
N ASN A 22 6.73 -13.07 18.47
CA ASN A 22 6.12 -11.89 19.07
C ASN A 22 4.62 -11.80 18.78
N ALA A 23 4.19 -12.23 17.59
CA ALA A 23 2.76 -12.25 17.23
C ALA A 23 1.99 -13.34 17.99
N GLU A 24 2.60 -14.50 18.24
CA GLU A 24 2.02 -15.59 19.04
C GLU A 24 1.88 -15.21 20.52
N GLU A 25 2.91 -14.56 21.08
CA GLU A 25 2.85 -14.00 22.43
C GLU A 25 1.77 -12.91 22.54
N MET A 26 1.75 -11.99 21.58
CA MET A 26 0.75 -10.91 21.54
C MET A 26 -0.67 -11.47 21.40
N LYS A 27 -0.88 -12.55 20.64
CA LYS A 27 -2.18 -13.23 20.60
C LYS A 27 -2.65 -13.64 22.00
N SER A 28 -1.78 -14.31 22.76
CA SER A 28 -2.12 -14.76 24.11
C SER A 28 -2.50 -13.59 25.03
N ARG A 29 -1.78 -12.47 24.92
CA ARG A 29 -2.10 -11.23 25.66
C ARG A 29 -3.41 -10.60 25.21
N LEU A 30 -3.68 -10.54 23.91
CA LEU A 30 -4.93 -9.97 23.40
C LEU A 30 -6.14 -10.80 23.83
N ASP A 31 -6.02 -12.12 23.77
CA ASP A 31 -7.07 -13.05 24.14
C ASP A 31 -7.41 -13.00 25.65
N SER A 32 -6.47 -12.56 26.51
CA SER A 32 -6.76 -12.32 27.94
C SER A 32 -7.69 -11.13 28.18
N VAL A 33 -7.76 -10.18 27.23
CA VAL A 33 -8.74 -9.09 27.24
C VAL A 33 -10.03 -9.54 26.57
N SER A 34 -9.93 -10.07 25.34
CA SER A 34 -11.04 -10.68 24.61
C SER A 34 -10.54 -11.39 23.34
N PRO A 35 -11.26 -12.40 22.81
CA PRO A 35 -10.86 -13.11 21.59
C PRO A 35 -10.83 -12.21 20.33
N SER A 36 -11.46 -11.04 20.37
CA SER A 36 -11.52 -10.08 19.27
C SER A 36 -10.57 -8.88 19.41
N MET A 37 -9.75 -8.82 20.46
CA MET A 37 -8.94 -7.65 20.77
C MET A 37 -7.86 -7.38 19.70
N CYS A 38 -7.58 -6.11 19.40
CA CYS A 38 -6.56 -5.70 18.44
C CYS A 38 -6.03 -4.30 18.77
N LEU A 39 -4.74 -4.16 19.14
CA LEU A 39 -4.18 -2.84 19.49
C LEU A 39 -4.14 -1.87 18.30
N ALA A 40 -3.99 -2.38 17.06
CA ALA A 40 -4.02 -1.53 15.88
C ALA A 40 -5.34 -0.76 15.71
N LYS A 41 -6.46 -1.23 16.28
CA LYS A 41 -7.73 -0.49 16.27
C LYS A 41 -7.66 0.83 17.06
N TRP A 42 -6.79 0.89 18.07
CA TRP A 42 -6.54 2.04 18.92
C TRP A 42 -5.31 2.85 18.45
N GLN A 43 -4.24 2.19 18.02
CA GLN A 43 -2.94 2.85 17.81
C GLN A 43 -2.60 3.16 16.35
N GLN A 44 -3.40 2.68 15.40
CA GLN A 44 -3.21 2.98 13.99
C GLN A 44 -4.41 3.77 13.42
N VAL A 45 -4.13 4.71 12.52
CA VAL A 45 -5.15 5.40 11.72
C VAL A 45 -4.64 5.71 10.30
N ASN A 46 -5.54 5.55 9.33
CA ASN A 46 -5.41 6.10 7.99
C ASN A 46 -6.46 7.19 7.82
N ILE A 47 -6.04 8.40 7.46
CA ILE A 47 -6.90 9.58 7.31
C ILE A 47 -6.89 10.01 5.84
N HIS A 48 -8.07 10.11 5.24
CA HIS A 48 -8.27 10.55 3.86
C HIS A 48 -8.88 11.95 3.86
N LEU A 49 -8.03 12.98 3.93
CA LEU A 49 -8.47 14.37 4.11
C LEU A 49 -9.24 14.91 2.90
N THR A 50 -9.00 14.35 1.72
CA THR A 50 -9.71 14.73 0.48
C THR A 50 -11.15 14.26 0.45
N THR A 51 -11.48 13.14 1.10
CA THR A 51 -12.84 12.58 1.08
C THR A 51 -13.52 12.64 2.44
N GLY A 52 -12.82 13.11 3.48
CA GLY A 52 -13.34 13.18 4.84
C GLY A 52 -13.57 11.80 5.45
N ARG A 53 -12.68 10.84 5.17
CA ARG A 53 -12.85 9.45 5.57
C ARG A 53 -11.68 8.95 6.42
N THR A 54 -11.92 7.93 7.22
CA THR A 54 -10.90 7.35 8.12
C THR A 54 -11.10 5.86 8.29
N GLN A 55 -10.05 5.16 8.70
CA GLN A 55 -10.06 3.75 9.12
C GLN A 55 -8.87 3.47 10.06
N SER A 56 -8.93 2.45 10.91
CA SER A 56 -7.83 2.20 11.87
C SER A 56 -6.66 1.41 11.27
N CYS A 57 -6.89 0.52 10.30
CA CYS A 57 -5.82 -0.12 9.53
C CYS A 57 -6.26 -0.23 8.06
N PHE A 58 -5.53 -0.97 7.22
CA PHE A 58 -5.78 -1.02 5.78
C PHE A 58 -6.86 -2.02 5.33
N HIS A 59 -7.32 -2.89 6.25
CA HIS A 59 -8.28 -3.95 5.92
C HIS A 59 -9.75 -3.54 6.04
N PRO A 60 -10.16 -2.77 7.06
CA PRO A 60 -11.54 -2.30 7.15
C PRO A 60 -11.90 -1.36 6.01
N PRO A 61 -13.18 -1.28 5.61
CA PRO A 61 -13.62 -0.22 4.74
C PRO A 61 -13.49 1.13 5.45
N THR A 62 -13.22 2.18 4.67
CA THR A 62 -13.25 3.55 5.18
C THR A 62 -14.68 3.96 5.55
N HIS A 63 -14.84 4.81 6.57
CA HIS A 63 -16.12 5.45 6.90
C HIS A 63 -15.95 6.97 6.99
N LYS A 64 -17.08 7.68 6.89
CA LYS A 64 -17.11 9.15 6.91
C LYS A 64 -16.82 9.68 8.33
N ILE A 65 -16.00 10.71 8.40
CA ILE A 65 -15.74 11.48 9.62
C ILE A 65 -16.87 12.51 9.77
N PRO A 66 -17.55 12.57 10.93
CA PRO A 66 -18.57 13.59 11.19
C PRO A 66 -17.92 14.97 11.30
N ALA A 67 -18.07 15.79 10.26
CA ALA A 67 -17.36 17.06 10.14
C ALA A 67 -17.79 18.08 11.21
N GLU A 68 -19.05 18.02 11.62
CA GLU A 68 -19.65 18.85 12.66
C GLU A 68 -18.99 18.70 14.04
N LEU A 69 -18.33 17.57 14.30
CA LEU A 69 -17.64 17.33 15.58
C LEU A 69 -16.20 17.86 15.60
N LEU A 70 -15.61 18.15 14.42
CA LEU A 70 -14.21 18.54 14.29
C LEU A 70 -13.91 19.91 14.88
N ALA A 71 -14.87 20.83 14.84
CA ALA A 71 -14.71 22.18 15.37
C ALA A 71 -14.45 22.19 16.89
N SER A 72 -15.05 21.25 17.62
CA SER A 72 -14.86 21.10 19.07
C SER A 72 -13.82 20.06 19.46
N ASN A 73 -13.55 19.07 18.61
CA ASN A 73 -12.61 17.99 18.87
C ASN A 73 -11.94 17.51 17.58
N PRO A 74 -10.75 18.02 17.24
CA PRO A 74 -10.08 17.64 16.01
C PRO A 74 -9.56 16.18 16.04
N SER A 75 -9.43 15.55 17.22
CA SER A 75 -9.06 14.14 17.34
C SER A 75 -10.12 13.17 16.79
N VAL A 76 -11.34 13.66 16.50
CA VAL A 76 -12.41 12.88 15.84
C VAL A 76 -11.94 12.30 14.49
N LEU A 77 -10.89 12.85 13.88
CA LEU A 77 -10.18 12.22 12.73
C LEU A 77 -9.80 10.75 12.99
N HIS A 78 -9.51 10.39 14.25
CA HIS A 78 -9.32 9.00 14.69
C HIS A 78 -10.42 8.52 15.64
N ASN A 79 -10.97 9.38 16.49
CA ASN A 79 -11.90 9.02 17.56
C ASN A 79 -13.38 9.16 17.18
N THR A 80 -13.73 8.86 15.92
CA THR A 80 -15.13 8.86 15.46
C THR A 80 -16.02 7.97 16.33
N PRO A 81 -17.31 8.32 16.52
CA PRO A 81 -18.27 7.46 17.21
C PRO A 81 -18.31 6.03 16.66
N PHE A 82 -18.21 5.89 15.33
CA PHE A 82 -18.15 4.59 14.66
C PHE A 82 -16.99 3.71 15.16
N LYS A 83 -15.77 4.27 15.21
CA LYS A 83 -14.59 3.53 15.72
C LYS A 83 -14.70 3.21 17.20
N LYS A 84 -15.25 4.11 18.02
CA LYS A 84 -15.47 3.87 19.45
C LYS A 84 -16.44 2.71 19.68
N GLU A 85 -17.50 2.59 18.87
CA GLU A 85 -18.39 1.43 18.93
C GLU A 85 -17.69 0.13 18.51
N GLU A 86 -16.85 0.15 17.48
CA GLU A 86 -16.06 -1.04 17.13
C GLU A 86 -15.03 -1.44 18.21
N ARG A 87 -14.43 -0.45 18.89
CA ARG A 87 -13.58 -0.69 20.08
C ARG A 87 -14.40 -1.34 21.20
N ALA A 88 -15.64 -0.88 21.43
CA ALA A 88 -16.55 -1.44 22.43
C ALA A 88 -17.00 -2.86 22.08
N GLN A 89 -17.22 -3.16 20.80
CA GLN A 89 -17.45 -4.53 20.33
C GLN A 89 -16.26 -5.42 20.64
N MET A 90 -15.04 -4.99 20.29
CA MET A 90 -13.83 -5.76 20.57
C MET A 90 -13.67 -6.03 22.05
N LYS A 91 -13.82 -5.03 22.93
CA LYS A 91 -13.76 -5.20 24.39
C LYS A 91 -14.80 -6.19 24.94
N ARG A 92 -15.94 -6.35 24.27
CA ARG A 92 -17.00 -7.31 24.63
C ARG A 92 -16.84 -8.68 23.96
N GLY A 93 -15.70 -8.96 23.32
CA GLY A 93 -15.47 -10.22 22.60
C GLY A 93 -16.21 -10.35 21.26
N LYS A 94 -16.81 -9.26 20.75
CA LYS A 94 -17.52 -9.24 19.47
C LYS A 94 -16.57 -8.82 18.34
N ARG A 95 -16.62 -9.57 17.24
CA ARG A 95 -15.86 -9.30 16.01
C ARG A 95 -16.53 -8.19 15.18
N PRO A 96 -15.93 -6.98 15.04
CA PRO A 96 -16.52 -5.94 14.21
C PRO A 96 -16.55 -6.33 12.74
N LYS A 97 -17.66 -6.02 12.06
CA LYS A 97 -17.88 -6.38 10.64
C LYS A 97 -16.79 -5.83 9.72
N GLY A 98 -16.28 -4.64 10.00
CA GLY A 98 -15.21 -4.02 9.22
C GLY A 98 -13.92 -4.85 9.18
N CYS A 99 -13.62 -5.62 10.23
CA CYS A 99 -12.38 -6.39 10.34
C CYS A 99 -12.47 -7.80 9.71
N SER A 100 -13.42 -8.03 8.80
CA SER A 100 -13.72 -9.34 8.21
C SER A 100 -12.54 -10.05 7.54
N TYR A 101 -11.56 -9.31 7.01
CA TYR A 101 -10.33 -9.91 6.47
C TYR A 101 -9.62 -10.77 7.53
N CYS A 102 -9.36 -10.21 8.71
CA CYS A 102 -8.69 -10.94 9.79
C CYS A 102 -9.53 -12.12 10.29
N TRP A 103 -10.86 -11.95 10.37
CA TRP A 103 -11.77 -13.02 10.78
C TRP A 103 -11.75 -14.18 9.79
N LYS A 104 -11.76 -13.90 8.48
CA LYS A 104 -11.65 -14.94 7.44
C LYS A 104 -10.34 -15.71 7.55
N VAL A 105 -9.22 -15.04 7.82
CA VAL A 105 -7.93 -15.69 8.04
C VAL A 105 -8.01 -16.61 9.26
N GLU A 106 -8.50 -16.11 10.40
CA GLU A 106 -8.57 -16.87 11.65
C GLU A 106 -9.56 -18.05 11.60
N ASP A 107 -10.64 -17.92 10.85
CA ASP A 107 -11.65 -18.96 10.68
C ASP A 107 -11.22 -20.03 9.66
N THR A 108 -10.14 -19.78 8.90
CA THR A 108 -9.58 -20.75 7.95
C THR A 108 -8.63 -21.71 8.66
N VAL A 109 -8.98 -23.00 8.68
CA VAL A 109 -8.17 -24.06 9.30
C VAL A 109 -6.76 -24.09 8.71
N GLY A 110 -5.74 -23.86 9.56
CA GLY A 110 -4.33 -23.89 9.18
C GLY A 110 -3.78 -22.61 8.54
N ALA A 111 -4.55 -21.52 8.46
CA ALA A 111 -4.09 -20.25 7.87
C ALA A 111 -3.11 -19.43 8.75
N GLY A 112 -2.92 -19.84 10.01
CA GLY A 112 -2.01 -19.17 10.94
C GLY A 112 -2.61 -17.93 11.59
N LEU A 113 -1.75 -16.98 11.96
CA LEU A 113 -2.15 -15.73 12.60
C LEU A 113 -2.63 -14.71 11.57
N SER A 114 -3.65 -13.92 11.90
CA SER A 114 -4.02 -12.76 11.08
C SER A 114 -3.12 -11.55 11.36
N ASP A 115 -3.14 -10.59 10.42
CA ASP A 115 -2.44 -9.31 10.52
C ASP A 115 -2.67 -8.55 11.82
N ARG A 116 -3.80 -8.78 12.52
CA ARG A 116 -4.08 -8.07 13.77
C ARG A 116 -3.07 -8.41 14.86
N PHE A 117 -2.57 -9.65 14.88
CA PHE A 117 -1.61 -10.11 15.88
C PHE A 117 -0.23 -9.55 15.59
N TYR A 118 0.21 -9.63 14.33
CA TYR A 118 1.47 -9.06 13.87
C TYR A 118 1.52 -7.54 14.06
N ARG A 119 0.45 -6.81 13.69
CA ARG A 119 0.42 -5.35 13.90
C ARG A 119 0.37 -4.97 15.37
N SER A 120 -0.30 -5.76 16.21
CA SER A 120 -0.36 -5.49 17.65
C SER A 120 0.95 -5.82 18.35
N SER A 121 1.79 -6.71 17.79
CA SER A 121 3.09 -7.08 18.36
C SER A 121 4.20 -6.09 18.01
N GLU A 122 3.96 -5.19 17.06
CA GLU A 122 4.88 -4.09 16.75
C GLU A 122 4.98 -3.11 17.92
N SER A 123 6.20 -2.59 18.16
CA SER A 123 6.49 -1.69 19.28
C SER A 123 5.55 -0.47 19.37
N TRP A 124 5.18 0.12 18.23
CA TRP A 124 4.25 1.25 18.17
C TRP A 124 2.86 0.91 18.73
N ALA A 125 2.44 -0.36 18.72
CA ALA A 125 1.18 -0.80 19.30
C ALA A 125 1.36 -1.42 20.69
N SER A 126 2.31 -2.34 20.82
CA SER A 126 2.46 -3.23 21.97
C SER A 126 2.76 -2.50 23.27
N GLU A 127 3.50 -1.37 23.21
CA GLU A 127 3.83 -0.55 24.39
C GLU A 127 2.58 0.06 25.05
N HIS A 128 1.46 0.14 24.32
CA HIS A 128 0.21 0.69 24.82
C HIS A 128 -0.77 -0.37 25.34
N PHE A 129 -0.39 -1.65 25.37
CA PHE A 129 -1.29 -2.75 25.76
C PHE A 129 -1.97 -2.50 27.11
N GLU A 130 -1.19 -2.25 28.17
CA GLU A 130 -1.73 -2.09 29.54
C GLU A 130 -2.63 -0.86 29.67
N LYS A 131 -2.27 0.23 28.99
CA LYS A 131 -3.09 1.45 28.93
C LYS A 131 -4.43 1.15 28.26
N ILE A 132 -4.40 0.52 27.09
CA ILE A 132 -5.60 0.19 26.30
C ILE A 132 -6.45 -0.84 27.03
N GLU A 133 -5.86 -1.80 27.72
CA GLU A 133 -6.56 -2.81 28.52
C GLU A 133 -7.44 -2.17 29.60
N LYS A 134 -6.91 -1.18 30.32
CA LYS A 134 -7.60 -0.50 31.42
C LYS A 134 -8.54 0.63 30.96
N MET A 135 -8.32 1.13 29.75
CA MET A 135 -9.10 2.20 29.13
C MET A 135 -10.51 1.75 28.72
N SER A 136 -11.49 2.63 28.90
CA SER A 136 -12.84 2.48 28.39
C SER A 136 -12.89 2.63 26.86
N ALA A 137 -13.81 1.94 26.21
CA ALA A 137 -13.89 1.92 24.75
C ALA A 137 -14.26 3.27 24.11
N ASP A 138 -14.89 4.16 24.88
CA ASP A 138 -15.35 5.49 24.48
C ASP A 138 -14.33 6.61 24.73
N GLU A 139 -13.20 6.32 25.38
CA GLU A 139 -12.13 7.29 25.57
C GLU A 139 -11.44 7.66 24.24
N ASP A 140 -11.02 8.91 24.15
CA ASP A 140 -10.20 9.40 23.03
C ASP A 140 -8.77 8.86 23.14
N VAL A 141 -8.21 8.49 21.99
CA VAL A 141 -6.87 7.93 21.87
C VAL A 141 -6.09 8.76 20.86
N THR A 142 -4.87 9.12 21.21
CA THR A 142 -3.88 9.67 20.28
C THR A 142 -3.04 8.50 19.74
N PRO A 143 -3.13 8.18 18.43
CA PRO A 143 -2.47 7.01 17.85
C PRO A 143 -0.97 7.28 17.64
N SER A 144 -0.16 6.25 17.78
CA SER A 144 1.28 6.28 17.50
C SER A 144 1.63 5.98 16.03
N HIS A 145 0.71 5.41 15.25
CA HIS A 145 0.90 5.09 13.83
C HIS A 145 -0.16 5.81 12.99
N VAL A 146 0.26 6.80 12.22
CA VAL A 146 -0.64 7.64 11.41
C VAL A 146 -0.20 7.61 9.96
N GLU A 147 -1.12 7.28 9.07
CA GLU A 147 -1.00 7.54 7.64
C GLU A 147 -2.02 8.59 7.23
N VAL A 148 -1.62 9.56 6.41
CA VAL A 148 -2.48 10.62 5.93
C VAL A 148 -2.35 10.82 4.42
N ASN A 149 -3.49 10.81 3.75
CA ASN A 149 -3.63 11.29 2.39
C ASN A 149 -4.01 12.78 2.44
N PHE A 150 -3.06 13.64 2.05
CA PHE A 150 -3.24 15.10 2.06
C PHE A 150 -3.96 15.64 0.82
N ASN A 151 -3.87 14.94 -0.31
CA ASN A 151 -4.30 15.47 -1.60
C ASN A 151 -4.71 14.35 -2.57
N HIS A 152 -5.43 14.72 -3.63
CA HIS A 152 -5.73 13.83 -4.76
C HIS A 152 -5.03 14.30 -6.05
N ALA A 153 -4.21 15.35 -5.98
CA ALA A 153 -3.51 15.88 -7.12
C ALA A 153 -2.41 14.90 -7.54
N CYS A 154 -2.42 14.46 -8.79
CA CYS A 154 -1.42 13.54 -9.32
C CYS A 154 -0.97 14.02 -10.71
N ASN A 155 0.23 13.64 -11.12
CA ASN A 155 0.73 13.82 -12.48
C ASN A 155 0.55 12.56 -13.35
N PHE A 156 0.09 11.43 -12.76
CA PHE A 156 -0.05 10.14 -13.45
C PHE A 156 -1.51 9.69 -13.58
N LYS A 157 -1.72 8.75 -14.52
CA LYS A 157 -2.98 8.01 -14.73
C LYS A 157 -2.78 6.50 -14.62
N CYS A 158 -2.25 5.98 -13.51
CA CYS A 158 -1.99 4.53 -13.35
C CYS A 158 -3.23 3.67 -13.67
N SER A 159 -3.07 2.54 -14.37
CA SER A 159 -4.15 1.73 -14.96
C SER A 159 -5.19 1.18 -13.97
N TYR A 160 -4.86 1.12 -12.68
CA TYR A 160 -5.73 0.63 -11.60
C TYR A 160 -6.17 1.73 -10.63
N CYS A 161 -5.83 2.99 -10.92
CA CYS A 161 -6.19 4.14 -10.09
C CYS A 161 -7.61 4.65 -10.45
N SER A 162 -8.10 5.65 -9.72
CA SER A 162 -9.49 6.11 -9.83
C SER A 162 -9.66 7.62 -9.57
N PRO A 163 -10.78 8.23 -10.03
CA PRO A 163 -11.03 9.67 -9.94
C PRO A 163 -10.99 10.26 -8.54
N HIS A 164 -11.33 9.49 -7.50
CA HIS A 164 -11.38 10.00 -6.13
C HIS A 164 -10.01 10.15 -5.47
N ILE A 165 -8.95 9.62 -6.09
CA ILE A 165 -7.57 9.67 -5.58
C ILE A 165 -6.57 10.23 -6.59
N SER A 166 -6.96 10.48 -7.84
CA SER A 166 -6.12 11.12 -8.86
C SER A 166 -6.89 12.16 -9.67
N SER A 167 -6.39 13.40 -9.66
CA SER A 167 -6.92 14.51 -10.44
C SER A 167 -6.83 14.29 -11.95
N GLN A 168 -5.81 13.56 -12.44
CA GLN A 168 -5.71 13.24 -13.87
C GLN A 168 -6.76 12.20 -14.28
N TRP A 169 -7.06 11.24 -13.40
CA TRP A 169 -8.16 10.31 -13.62
C TRP A 169 -9.52 11.04 -13.58
N LEU A 170 -9.73 11.94 -12.62
CA LEU A 170 -10.95 12.75 -12.58
C LEU A 170 -11.15 13.51 -13.89
N LYS A 171 -10.12 14.22 -14.36
CA LYS A 171 -10.15 14.95 -15.63
C LYS A 171 -10.47 14.03 -16.82
N GLU A 172 -9.80 12.87 -16.91
CA GLU A 172 -10.02 11.92 -18.01
C GLU A 172 -11.46 11.39 -18.06
N ILE A 173 -12.07 11.12 -16.90
CA ILE A 173 -13.46 10.66 -16.84
C ILE A 173 -14.45 11.81 -17.10
N GLU A 174 -14.16 13.04 -16.67
CA GLU A 174 -14.97 14.21 -17.03
C GLU A 174 -14.97 14.46 -18.55
N GLU A 175 -13.84 14.24 -19.22
CA GLU A 175 -13.68 14.46 -20.67
C GLU A 175 -14.27 13.33 -21.53
N HIS A 176 -14.11 12.07 -21.11
CA HIS A 176 -14.42 10.90 -21.95
C HIS A 176 -15.50 9.97 -21.39
N GLY A 177 -15.98 10.23 -20.17
CA GLY A 177 -16.89 9.33 -19.46
C GLY A 177 -16.20 8.07 -18.90
N PRO A 178 -16.96 7.21 -18.22
CA PRO A 178 -16.44 5.96 -17.64
C PRO A 178 -15.88 5.02 -18.69
N TYR A 179 -15.02 4.10 -18.26
CA TYR A 179 -14.50 3.05 -19.13
C TYR A 179 -15.57 1.97 -19.38
N PRO A 180 -15.65 1.40 -20.61
CA PRO A 180 -16.75 0.55 -21.05
C PRO A 180 -16.61 -0.93 -20.63
N THR A 181 -16.26 -1.16 -19.36
CA THR A 181 -16.29 -2.50 -18.74
C THR A 181 -17.72 -2.92 -18.42
N SER A 182 -17.94 -4.19 -18.08
CA SER A 182 -19.26 -4.78 -17.77
C SER A 182 -20.04 -3.97 -16.74
N ASN A 183 -19.34 -3.45 -15.72
CA ASN A 183 -19.81 -2.32 -14.93
C ASN A 183 -18.98 -1.10 -15.33
N PRO A 184 -19.57 0.03 -15.73
CA PRO A 184 -18.82 1.22 -16.15
C PRO A 184 -17.77 1.63 -15.11
N HIS A 185 -16.49 1.46 -15.45
CA HIS A 185 -15.42 1.68 -14.49
C HIS A 185 -15.13 3.17 -14.33
N ASN A 186 -14.85 3.56 -13.09
CA ASN A 186 -14.60 4.93 -12.68
C ASN A 186 -15.76 5.90 -12.96
N ASP A 187 -17.00 5.42 -13.02
CA ASP A 187 -18.20 6.26 -13.16
C ASP A 187 -18.35 7.29 -12.03
N LEU A 188 -18.38 8.58 -12.40
CA LEU A 188 -18.51 9.69 -11.46
C LEU A 188 -19.86 9.71 -10.74
N ASN A 189 -20.93 9.19 -11.36
CA ASN A 189 -22.22 9.08 -10.67
C ASN A 189 -22.12 8.15 -9.47
N TRP A 190 -21.48 6.99 -9.66
CA TRP A 190 -21.23 6.05 -8.58
C TRP A 190 -20.30 6.67 -7.51
N VAL A 191 -19.19 7.30 -7.91
CA VAL A 191 -18.26 7.98 -6.98
C VAL A 191 -18.98 9.02 -6.13
N LYS A 192 -19.88 9.80 -6.74
CA LYS A 192 -20.71 10.80 -6.04
C LYS A 192 -21.71 10.15 -5.08
N GLN A 193 -22.41 9.10 -5.50
CA GLN A 193 -23.36 8.36 -4.65
C GLN A 193 -22.66 7.74 -3.42
N GLN A 194 -21.42 7.28 -3.57
CA GLN A 194 -20.62 6.74 -2.45
C GLN A 194 -20.04 7.84 -1.53
N GLY A 195 -20.21 9.12 -1.87
CA GLY A 195 -19.62 10.23 -1.14
C GLY A 195 -18.08 10.20 -1.20
N LEU A 196 -17.52 9.81 -2.34
CA LEU A 196 -16.08 9.70 -2.58
C LEU A 196 -15.51 10.85 -3.42
N MET A 197 -16.33 11.82 -3.83
CA MET A 197 -15.81 12.98 -4.56
C MET A 197 -14.78 13.74 -3.71
N PRO A 198 -13.58 14.01 -4.24
CA PRO A 198 -12.54 14.67 -3.48
C PRO A 198 -12.84 16.17 -3.34
N ILE A 199 -12.62 16.70 -2.14
CA ILE A 199 -12.54 18.14 -1.87
C ILE A 199 -11.29 18.66 -2.59
N LYS A 200 -11.46 19.71 -3.41
CA LYS A 200 -10.35 20.27 -4.16
C LYS A 200 -9.37 20.98 -3.23
N GLN A 201 -8.10 21.03 -3.61
CA GLN A 201 -7.08 21.66 -2.76
C GLN A 201 -7.39 23.15 -2.51
N SER A 202 -8.00 23.82 -3.49
CA SER A 202 -8.45 25.21 -3.45
C SER A 202 -9.70 25.46 -2.60
N GLU A 203 -10.41 24.42 -2.19
CA GLU A 203 -11.64 24.53 -1.40
C GLU A 203 -11.31 24.51 0.10
N PRO A 204 -12.14 25.16 0.95
CA PRO A 204 -12.11 24.97 2.39
C PRO A 204 -12.24 23.49 2.73
N ASN A 205 -11.39 23.00 3.63
CA ASN A 205 -11.35 21.59 3.97
C ASN A 205 -11.31 21.44 5.51
N PRO A 206 -12.46 21.16 6.15
CA PRO A 206 -12.53 21.08 7.60
C PRO A 206 -11.68 19.93 8.17
N TYR A 207 -11.45 18.87 7.39
CA TYR A 207 -10.61 17.75 7.80
C TYR A 207 -9.13 18.15 7.83
N ARG A 208 -8.67 18.90 6.82
CA ARG A 208 -7.29 19.42 6.75
C ARG A 208 -7.05 20.45 7.85
N GLU A 209 -8.02 21.32 8.13
CA GLU A 209 -7.96 22.29 9.22
C GLU A 209 -7.88 21.58 10.58
N ALA A 210 -8.76 20.61 10.83
CA ALA A 210 -8.73 19.80 12.04
C ALA A 210 -7.40 19.02 12.19
N PHE A 211 -6.84 18.50 11.10
CA PHE A 211 -5.55 17.80 11.14
C PHE A 211 -4.45 18.70 11.69
N TRP A 212 -4.36 19.94 11.21
CA TRP A 212 -3.37 20.89 11.68
C TRP A 212 -3.65 21.42 13.09
N GLN A 213 -4.92 21.50 13.51
CA GLN A 213 -5.27 21.81 14.91
C GLN A 213 -4.86 20.68 15.86
N TRP A 214 -4.98 19.42 15.44
CA TRP A 214 -4.60 18.24 16.24
C TRP A 214 -3.09 17.95 16.21
N TRP A 215 -2.37 18.40 15.17
CA TRP A 215 -0.96 18.11 14.96
C TRP A 215 -0.05 18.33 16.20
N PRO A 216 -0.16 19.45 16.95
CA PRO A 216 0.69 19.68 18.13
C PRO A 216 0.48 18.65 19.25
N GLU A 217 -0.74 18.13 19.40
CA GLU A 217 -1.06 17.07 20.35
C GLU A 217 -0.61 15.71 19.81
N MET A 218 -0.84 15.44 18.52
CA MET A 218 -0.55 14.15 17.91
C MET A 218 0.95 13.88 17.76
N TYR A 219 1.73 14.87 17.30
CA TYR A 219 3.14 14.72 16.93
C TYR A 219 4.02 14.10 18.03
N PRO A 220 3.95 14.53 19.30
CA PRO A 220 4.72 13.93 20.39
C PRO A 220 4.52 12.41 20.55
N HIS A 221 3.34 11.89 20.18
CA HIS A 221 2.99 10.47 20.33
C HIS A 221 3.37 9.61 19.13
N LEU A 222 3.71 10.20 17.98
CA LEU A 222 3.97 9.44 16.76
C LEU A 222 5.22 8.56 16.89
N LYS A 223 5.11 7.28 16.54
CA LYS A 223 6.24 6.39 16.28
C LYS A 223 6.40 6.14 14.77
N HIS A 224 5.29 6.19 14.04
CA HIS A 224 5.24 6.05 12.58
C HIS A 224 4.32 7.11 11.99
N PHE A 225 4.83 7.87 11.03
CA PHE A 225 4.04 8.83 10.27
C PHE A 225 4.29 8.65 8.78
N ARG A 226 3.23 8.38 8.02
CA ARG A 226 3.32 8.20 6.57
C ARG A 226 2.44 9.20 5.82
N MET A 227 3.03 9.83 4.82
CA MET A 227 2.35 10.76 3.93
C MET A 227 2.07 10.10 2.58
N THR A 228 0.82 10.18 2.13
CA THR A 228 0.36 9.69 0.84
C THR A 228 -0.48 10.77 0.15
N GLY A 229 -1.09 10.46 -0.99
CA GLY A 229 -1.92 11.38 -1.75
C GLY A 229 -2.20 10.85 -3.14
N GLY A 230 -2.49 11.76 -4.08
CA GLY A 230 -2.28 11.49 -5.50
C GLY A 230 -0.78 11.41 -5.77
N GLU A 231 -0.06 12.51 -5.53
CA GLU A 231 1.40 12.58 -5.50
C GLU A 231 1.84 13.53 -4.36
N PRO A 232 2.34 13.01 -3.22
CA PRO A 232 2.66 13.83 -2.07
C PRO A 232 3.81 14.81 -2.31
N LEU A 233 4.72 14.56 -3.26
CA LEU A 233 5.81 15.50 -3.59
C LEU A 233 5.30 16.77 -4.29
N MET A 234 4.03 16.80 -4.70
CA MET A 234 3.37 18.00 -5.24
C MET A 234 2.63 18.82 -4.17
N ASP A 235 2.52 18.33 -2.92
CA ASP A 235 1.63 18.92 -1.92
C ASP A 235 2.36 19.73 -0.85
N ILE A 236 1.83 20.92 -0.58
CA ILE A 236 2.39 21.85 0.41
C ILE A 236 2.38 21.30 1.84
N ASN A 237 1.39 20.47 2.20
CA ASN A 237 1.28 19.91 3.55
C ASN A 237 2.35 18.85 3.81
N THR A 238 2.76 18.10 2.78
CA THR A 238 3.95 17.23 2.86
C THR A 238 5.16 18.04 3.32
N TYR A 239 5.44 19.16 2.66
CA TYR A 239 6.59 20.00 3.01
C TYR A 239 6.43 20.71 4.36
N LYS A 240 5.20 21.06 4.78
CA LYS A 240 4.95 21.57 6.13
C LYS A 240 5.33 20.55 7.20
N VAL A 241 5.03 19.27 6.99
CA VAL A 241 5.47 18.19 7.90
C VAL A 241 6.98 18.07 7.89
N LEU A 242 7.62 18.04 6.71
CA LEU A 242 9.08 17.93 6.61
C LEU A 242 9.79 19.09 7.33
N GLU A 243 9.28 20.31 7.19
CA GLU A 243 9.80 21.49 7.91
C GLU A 243 9.60 21.35 9.42
N TYR A 244 8.39 21.03 9.86
CA TYR A 244 8.07 20.90 11.27
C TYR A 244 8.94 19.85 11.96
N VAL A 245 9.17 18.71 11.30
CA VAL A 245 10.02 17.62 11.81
C VAL A 245 11.48 18.06 11.91
N PHE A 246 11.96 18.82 10.94
CA PHE A 246 13.31 19.38 10.97
C PHE A 246 13.48 20.38 12.13
N GLU A 247 12.50 21.25 12.35
CA GLU A 247 12.50 22.23 13.45
C GLU A 247 12.24 21.59 14.83
N ASN A 248 11.56 20.45 14.87
CA ASN A 248 11.19 19.73 16.10
C ASN A 248 11.63 18.26 16.02
N PRO A 249 12.95 17.97 16.07
CA PRO A 249 13.47 16.61 15.95
C PRO A 249 12.81 15.60 16.88
N LYS A 250 12.53 14.41 16.35
CA LYS A 250 11.92 13.29 17.06
C LYS A 250 12.64 11.98 16.69
N ASN A 251 13.65 11.65 17.49
CA ASN A 251 14.59 10.55 17.26
C ASN A 251 13.99 9.13 17.35
N ASP A 252 12.73 9.00 17.78
CA ASP A 252 11.97 7.74 17.81
C ASP A 252 10.91 7.65 16.70
N LEU A 253 10.81 8.66 15.83
CA LEU A 253 9.87 8.70 14.71
C LEU A 253 10.43 8.01 13.46
N THR A 254 9.64 7.12 12.87
CA THR A 254 9.82 6.67 11.47
C THR A 254 8.93 7.51 10.57
N LEU A 255 9.54 8.32 9.71
CA LEU A 255 8.85 9.22 8.77
C LEU A 255 8.89 8.64 7.36
N GLU A 256 7.75 8.55 6.70
CA GLU A 256 7.63 7.87 5.41
C GLU A 256 6.80 8.65 4.39
N VAL A 257 7.13 8.51 3.11
CA VAL A 257 6.38 9.09 1.99
C VAL A 257 6.11 8.03 0.92
N THR A 258 4.85 7.88 0.49
CA THR A 258 4.49 7.01 -0.66
C THR A 258 4.28 7.85 -1.91
N SER A 259 5.19 7.73 -2.87
CA SER A 259 5.23 8.59 -4.07
C SER A 259 5.36 7.74 -5.33
N ASN A 260 4.90 8.26 -6.47
CA ASN A 260 5.25 7.73 -7.78
C ASN A 260 6.73 8.01 -8.13
N PHE A 261 7.37 8.90 -7.38
CA PHE A 261 8.79 9.23 -7.40
C PHE A 261 9.32 9.79 -8.72
N CYS A 262 8.42 10.33 -9.55
CA CYS A 262 8.71 10.82 -10.88
C CYS A 262 7.93 12.13 -11.12
N VAL A 263 8.23 13.13 -10.28
CA VAL A 263 7.75 14.51 -10.41
C VAL A 263 8.70 15.34 -11.28
N GLU A 264 8.33 16.59 -11.57
CA GLU A 264 9.23 17.53 -12.25
C GLU A 264 10.45 17.88 -11.40
N GLU A 265 11.57 18.16 -12.06
CA GLU A 265 12.88 18.36 -11.44
C GLU A 265 12.86 19.34 -10.26
N PRO A 266 12.23 20.53 -10.33
CA PRO A 266 12.21 21.47 -9.20
C PRO A 266 11.52 20.92 -7.94
N LEU A 267 10.51 20.06 -8.10
CA LEU A 267 9.84 19.41 -6.97
C LEU A 267 10.73 18.32 -6.37
N PHE A 268 11.42 17.57 -7.22
CA PHE A 268 12.36 16.55 -6.79
C PHE A 268 13.56 17.16 -6.06
N GLU A 269 14.14 18.25 -6.59
CA GLU A 269 15.21 19.03 -5.93
C GLU A 269 14.79 19.52 -4.54
N LYS A 270 13.58 20.07 -4.44
CA LYS A 270 13.03 20.50 -3.15
C LYS A 270 12.89 19.32 -2.18
N PHE A 271 12.42 18.17 -2.66
CA PHE A 271 12.26 16.97 -1.86
C PHE A 271 13.60 16.40 -1.37
N ILE A 272 14.59 16.26 -2.26
CA ILE A 272 15.89 15.70 -1.90
C ILE A 272 16.63 16.62 -0.93
N ALA A 273 16.56 17.94 -1.12
CA ALA A 273 17.15 18.92 -0.20
C ALA A 273 16.56 18.79 1.22
N LYS A 274 15.22 18.71 1.34
CA LYS A 274 14.55 18.54 2.64
C LYS A 274 14.86 17.19 3.28
N THR A 275 14.89 16.13 2.49
CA THR A 275 15.27 14.80 2.99
C THR A 275 16.71 14.79 3.48
N HIS A 276 17.64 15.40 2.75
CA HIS A 276 19.04 15.52 3.17
C HIS A 276 19.19 16.32 4.46
N GLN A 277 18.40 17.39 4.66
CA GLN A 277 18.37 18.14 5.94
C GLN A 277 17.94 17.24 7.11
N ILE A 278 16.84 16.50 6.95
CA ILE A 278 16.32 15.57 7.98
C ILE A 278 17.33 14.46 8.27
N ASP A 279 17.92 13.86 7.23
CA ASP A 279 18.89 12.77 7.33
C ASP A 279 20.19 13.22 8.02
N SER A 280 20.79 14.31 7.53
CA SER A 280 22.07 14.82 8.05
C SER A 280 21.99 15.34 9.48
N SER A 281 20.84 15.85 9.90
CA SER A 281 20.57 16.28 11.28
C SER A 281 20.09 15.15 12.20
N SER A 282 19.82 13.95 11.64
CA SER A 282 19.23 12.83 12.39
C SER A 282 17.93 13.21 13.09
N ALA A 283 17.12 14.07 12.44
CA ALA A 283 15.89 14.60 13.02
C ALA A 283 14.82 13.52 13.27
N VAL A 284 14.96 12.35 12.65
CA VAL A 284 14.07 11.19 12.82
C VAL A 284 14.88 9.91 13.02
N LYS A 285 14.25 8.87 13.58
CA LYS A 285 14.83 7.52 13.68
C LYS A 285 15.20 6.97 12.29
N HIS A 286 14.29 7.14 11.35
CA HIS A 286 14.40 6.61 9.99
C HIS A 286 13.52 7.40 9.02
N PHE A 287 14.04 7.67 7.82
CA PHE A 287 13.26 8.24 6.71
C PHE A 287 13.08 7.22 5.59
N GLY A 288 11.84 6.89 5.25
CA GLY A 288 11.50 5.91 4.22
C GLY A 288 10.76 6.52 3.03
N VAL A 289 11.05 6.05 1.83
CA VAL A 289 10.24 6.33 0.64
C VAL A 289 9.67 5.03 0.11
N TYR A 290 8.36 4.96 -0.05
CA TYR A 290 7.69 3.93 -0.83
C TYR A 290 7.59 4.44 -2.27
N ALA A 291 8.51 3.97 -3.12
CA ALA A 291 8.59 4.38 -4.53
C ALA A 291 7.76 3.42 -5.38
N SER A 292 6.72 3.93 -6.02
CA SER A 292 5.69 3.08 -6.63
C SER A 292 6.06 2.70 -8.06
N ILE A 293 6.23 1.40 -8.32
CA ILE A 293 6.66 0.85 -9.62
C ILE A 293 6.10 -0.57 -9.81
N ASP A 294 5.55 -0.85 -11.00
CA ASP A 294 4.78 -2.08 -11.24
C ASP A 294 5.44 -3.02 -12.23
N ASN A 295 6.35 -2.49 -13.04
CA ASN A 295 7.05 -3.20 -14.11
C ASN A 295 8.43 -2.57 -14.33
N TRP A 296 9.13 -2.93 -15.41
CA TRP A 296 10.41 -2.31 -15.79
C TRP A 296 10.35 -1.72 -17.19
N ASN A 297 11.09 -0.63 -17.43
CA ASN A 297 11.15 0.11 -18.71
C ASN A 297 9.77 0.59 -19.22
N GLU A 298 9.53 0.52 -20.54
CA GLU A 298 8.33 1.00 -21.23
C GLU A 298 7.04 0.34 -20.72
N LYS A 299 7.13 -0.90 -20.22
CA LYS A 299 5.99 -1.60 -19.58
C LYS A 299 5.53 -0.85 -18.33
N SER A 300 6.46 -0.23 -17.60
CA SER A 300 6.16 0.57 -16.41
C SER A 300 5.47 1.87 -16.79
N GLU A 301 5.92 2.51 -17.88
CA GLU A 301 5.29 3.72 -18.43
C GLU A 301 3.88 3.43 -18.94
N TYR A 302 3.66 2.26 -19.52
CA TYR A 302 2.32 1.83 -19.92
C TYR A 302 1.42 1.62 -18.70
N VAL A 303 1.83 0.90 -17.66
CA VAL A 303 0.99 0.69 -16.45
C VAL A 303 0.74 2.01 -15.73
N ARG A 304 1.78 2.84 -15.63
CA ARG A 304 1.78 4.14 -14.93
C ARG A 304 1.85 5.28 -15.93
N TYR A 305 0.82 5.44 -16.75
CA TYR A 305 0.80 6.50 -17.77
C TYR A 305 1.13 7.88 -17.20
N GLY A 306 2.07 8.57 -17.85
CA GLY A 306 2.69 9.81 -17.37
C GLY A 306 4.06 9.60 -16.74
N MET A 307 4.46 8.37 -16.45
CA MET A 307 5.80 8.04 -15.99
C MET A 307 6.83 8.24 -17.09
N ASN A 308 7.95 8.86 -16.71
CA ASN A 308 9.21 8.77 -17.43
C ASN A 308 10.12 7.80 -16.64
N PHE A 309 10.41 6.65 -17.24
CA PHE A 309 11.11 5.58 -16.54
C PHE A 309 12.56 5.94 -16.19
N GLU A 310 13.26 6.60 -17.11
CA GLU A 310 14.64 7.05 -16.89
C GLU A 310 14.74 8.06 -15.73
N ARG A 311 13.79 9.01 -15.66
CA ARG A 311 13.70 9.96 -14.55
C ARG A 311 13.46 9.25 -13.23
N PHE A 312 12.55 8.27 -13.18
CA PHE A 312 12.33 7.47 -11.98
C PHE A 312 13.62 6.79 -11.51
N VAL A 313 14.35 6.12 -12.41
CA VAL A 313 15.62 5.46 -12.09
C VAL A 313 16.66 6.47 -11.62
N SER A 314 16.79 7.62 -12.30
CA SER A 314 17.66 8.71 -11.90
C SER A 314 17.35 9.20 -10.48
N ASN A 315 16.08 9.45 -10.18
CA ASN A 315 15.61 9.88 -8.87
C ASN A 315 15.93 8.85 -7.76
N VAL A 316 15.77 7.55 -8.04
CA VAL A 316 16.15 6.46 -7.12
C VAL A 316 17.65 6.52 -6.80
N HIS A 317 18.49 6.64 -7.82
CA HIS A 317 19.94 6.74 -7.64
C HIS A 317 20.33 7.99 -6.87
N ARG A 318 19.76 9.14 -7.20
CA ARG A 318 19.98 10.41 -6.49
C ARG A 318 19.63 10.29 -5.02
N PHE A 319 18.44 9.80 -4.70
CA PHE A 319 18.02 9.60 -3.32
C PHE A 319 18.97 8.70 -2.53
N LEU A 320 19.33 7.55 -3.09
CA LEU A 320 20.23 6.60 -2.42
C LEU A 320 21.67 7.13 -2.29
N LYS A 321 22.14 7.94 -3.24
CA LYS A 321 23.49 8.53 -3.22
C LYS A 321 23.59 9.74 -2.28
N GLU A 322 22.59 10.60 -2.29
CA GLU A 322 22.61 11.89 -1.58
C GLU A 322 22.14 11.77 -0.13
N THR A 323 21.64 10.61 0.31
CA THR A 323 21.24 10.37 1.70
C THR A 323 21.91 9.10 2.26
N LYS A 324 21.93 8.93 3.59
CA LYS A 324 22.66 7.86 4.29
C LYS A 324 21.77 6.98 5.18
N ASN A 325 20.97 7.57 6.07
CA ASN A 325 20.10 6.87 7.01
C ASN A 325 18.64 6.81 6.53
N THR A 326 18.48 6.48 5.26
CA THR A 326 17.19 6.42 4.57
C THR A 326 17.03 5.09 3.84
N SER A 327 15.80 4.76 3.46
CA SER A 327 15.54 3.60 2.60
C SER A 327 14.48 3.87 1.56
N ILE A 328 14.62 3.24 0.40
CA ILE A 328 13.55 3.06 -0.57
C ILE A 328 12.93 1.67 -0.39
N CYS A 329 11.61 1.61 -0.44
CA CYS A 329 10.83 0.40 -0.64
C CYS A 329 10.10 0.52 -1.97
N PHE A 330 10.47 -0.30 -2.96
CA PHE A 330 9.70 -0.39 -4.20
C PHE A 330 8.34 -1.03 -3.89
N ILE A 331 7.26 -0.29 -4.11
CA ILE A 331 5.91 -0.82 -3.93
C ILE A 331 5.29 -1.12 -5.29
N ASN A 332 5.01 -2.41 -5.51
CA ASN A 332 4.44 -2.93 -6.75
C ASN A 332 3.02 -3.40 -6.47
N THR A 333 2.02 -2.76 -7.08
CA THR A 333 0.63 -3.24 -7.00
C THR A 333 0.51 -4.46 -7.89
N PHE A 334 0.88 -5.61 -7.35
CA PHE A 334 1.20 -6.80 -8.13
C PHE A 334 -0.05 -7.33 -8.84
N ASN A 335 -0.05 -7.19 -10.16
CA ASN A 335 -1.19 -7.43 -11.05
C ASN A 335 -0.75 -8.29 -12.25
N ASN A 336 -1.68 -8.61 -13.16
CA ASN A 336 -1.38 -9.46 -14.32
C ASN A 336 -0.29 -8.90 -15.24
N LEU A 337 -0.15 -7.58 -15.36
CA LEU A 337 0.89 -6.96 -16.18
C LEU A 337 2.26 -7.03 -15.51
N SER A 338 2.32 -6.98 -14.17
CA SER A 338 3.57 -7.06 -13.39
C SER A 338 4.41 -8.30 -13.72
N VAL A 339 3.76 -9.42 -14.09
CA VAL A 339 4.40 -10.72 -14.36
C VAL A 339 5.45 -10.67 -15.47
N LEU A 340 5.36 -9.75 -16.44
CA LEU A 340 6.26 -9.72 -17.60
C LEU A 340 7.55 -8.90 -17.44
N GLY A 341 7.71 -8.12 -16.37
CA GLY A 341 8.96 -7.40 -16.11
C GLY A 341 9.39 -7.47 -14.65
N PHE A 342 8.85 -8.45 -13.91
CA PHE A 342 9.17 -8.64 -12.52
C PHE A 342 10.63 -9.10 -12.34
N ASN A 343 11.13 -9.94 -13.26
CA ASN A 343 12.52 -10.40 -13.24
C ASN A 343 13.51 -9.24 -13.31
N GLU A 344 13.31 -8.32 -14.25
CA GLU A 344 14.13 -7.13 -14.44
C GLU A 344 14.09 -6.22 -13.19
N MET A 345 12.93 -6.09 -12.54
CA MET A 345 12.81 -5.38 -11.27
C MET A 345 13.60 -6.08 -10.15
N LEU A 346 13.57 -7.41 -10.07
CA LEU A 346 14.34 -8.20 -9.10
C LEU A 346 15.85 -8.03 -9.32
N GLU A 347 16.32 -8.07 -10.57
CA GLU A 347 17.72 -7.81 -10.93
C GLU A 347 18.14 -6.40 -10.52
N ALA A 348 17.30 -5.39 -10.81
CA ALA A 348 17.56 -4.02 -10.42
C ALA A 348 17.62 -3.83 -8.89
N ILE A 349 16.78 -4.55 -8.13
CA ILE A 349 16.83 -4.56 -6.67
C ILE A 349 18.17 -5.09 -6.17
N LEU A 350 18.66 -6.22 -6.71
CA LEU A 350 19.97 -6.77 -6.34
C LEU A 350 21.10 -5.81 -6.71
N TYR A 351 21.03 -5.20 -7.90
CA TYR A 351 21.99 -4.19 -8.33
C TYR A 351 22.03 -3.02 -7.34
N LEU A 352 20.89 -2.39 -7.03
CA LEU A 352 20.82 -1.27 -6.10
C LEU A 352 21.27 -1.66 -4.67
N ARG A 353 20.96 -2.88 -4.22
CA ARG A 353 21.47 -3.42 -2.95
C ARG A 353 23.00 -3.52 -2.95
N SER A 354 23.59 -4.03 -4.03
CA SER A 354 25.05 -4.13 -4.18
C SER A 354 25.75 -2.77 -4.12
N GLN A 355 25.08 -1.70 -4.58
CA GLN A 355 25.62 -0.35 -4.64
C GLN A 355 25.38 0.45 -3.35
N TYR A 356 24.25 0.24 -2.67
CA TYR A 356 23.80 1.15 -1.60
C TYR A 356 23.46 0.48 -0.27
N SER A 357 23.51 -0.85 -0.16
CA SER A 357 23.06 -1.60 1.03
C SER A 357 24.15 -2.40 1.76
N GLN A 358 25.42 -2.04 1.60
CA GLN A 358 26.54 -2.79 2.18
C GLN A 358 26.55 -2.74 3.71
N LYS A 359 26.21 -1.59 4.30
CA LYS A 359 26.17 -1.41 5.77
C LYS A 359 24.82 -1.74 6.38
N GLN A 360 23.74 -1.36 5.69
CA GLN A 360 22.37 -1.56 6.12
C GLN A 360 21.45 -1.75 4.91
N ASN A 361 20.32 -2.44 5.07
CA ASN A 361 19.37 -2.58 3.98
C ASN A 361 18.62 -1.27 3.71
N ARG A 362 19.00 -0.60 2.61
CA ARG A 362 18.39 0.64 2.12
C ARG A 362 17.44 0.42 0.96
N VAL A 363 17.40 -0.78 0.38
CA VAL A 363 16.61 -1.09 -0.82
C VAL A 363 15.74 -2.31 -0.54
N ARG A 364 14.46 -2.04 -0.33
CA ARG A 364 13.43 -3.03 -0.02
C ARG A 364 12.43 -3.08 -1.16
N PHE A 365 11.57 -4.09 -1.17
CA PHE A 365 10.39 -4.07 -2.02
C PHE A 365 9.22 -4.76 -1.34
N ASN A 366 8.03 -4.47 -1.85
CA ASN A 366 6.77 -5.04 -1.39
C ASN A 366 5.84 -5.16 -2.59
N CYS A 367 5.25 -6.35 -2.76
CA CYS A 367 4.35 -6.69 -3.87
C CYS A 367 2.96 -7.06 -3.35
N PRO A 368 2.21 -6.12 -2.73
CA PRO A 368 0.82 -6.38 -2.38
C PRO A 368 0.01 -6.75 -3.63
N ILE A 369 -0.79 -7.81 -3.52
CA ILE A 369 -1.61 -8.26 -4.64
C ILE A 369 -2.77 -7.30 -4.92
N LEU A 370 -3.01 -7.00 -6.19
CA LEU A 370 -4.17 -6.24 -6.63
C LEU A 370 -5.47 -7.03 -6.39
N THR A 371 -6.45 -6.41 -5.72
CA THR A 371 -7.78 -6.98 -5.52
C THR A 371 -8.86 -6.32 -6.38
N PHE A 372 -8.66 -5.04 -6.74
CA PHE A 372 -9.52 -4.29 -7.65
C PHE A 372 -8.67 -3.26 -8.44
N PRO A 373 -8.91 -3.06 -9.75
CA PRO A 373 -9.93 -3.71 -10.57
C PRO A 373 -9.62 -5.18 -10.87
N ASP A 374 -10.67 -5.99 -10.95
CA ASP A 374 -10.55 -7.45 -10.96
C ASP A 374 -10.09 -8.04 -12.31
N TRP A 375 -10.25 -7.31 -13.42
CA TRP A 375 -9.70 -7.67 -14.72
C TRP A 375 -8.17 -7.58 -14.78
N GLN A 376 -7.54 -6.84 -13.87
CA GLN A 376 -6.07 -6.82 -13.72
C GLN A 376 -5.57 -7.88 -12.71
N SER A 377 -6.45 -8.74 -12.17
CA SER A 377 -6.06 -9.81 -11.25
C SER A 377 -5.14 -10.84 -11.92
N LEU A 378 -4.18 -11.38 -11.17
CA LEU A 378 -3.30 -12.47 -11.63
C LEU A 378 -4.06 -13.69 -12.15
N GLN A 379 -5.24 -13.98 -11.60
CA GLN A 379 -6.07 -15.13 -11.97
C GLN A 379 -6.64 -15.04 -13.39
N THR A 380 -6.57 -13.87 -14.03
CA THR A 380 -6.98 -13.71 -15.43
C THR A 380 -6.02 -14.37 -16.40
N LEU A 381 -4.74 -14.50 -16.02
CA LEU A 381 -3.69 -15.03 -16.88
C LEU A 381 -3.85 -16.53 -17.14
N PRO A 382 -3.64 -17.01 -18.38
CA PRO A 382 -3.66 -18.44 -18.66
C PRO A 382 -2.44 -19.15 -18.05
N LYS A 383 -2.54 -20.48 -17.92
CA LYS A 383 -1.51 -21.34 -17.29
C LYS A 383 -0.11 -21.19 -17.91
N SER A 384 -0.03 -20.77 -19.18
CA SER A 384 1.22 -20.50 -19.89
C SER A 384 2.08 -19.40 -19.26
N PHE A 385 1.50 -18.56 -18.40
CA PHE A 385 2.22 -17.53 -17.64
C PHE A 385 2.74 -18.02 -16.29
N TRP A 386 2.26 -19.15 -15.76
CA TRP A 386 2.67 -19.65 -14.44
C TRP A 386 4.19 -19.86 -14.34
N GLY A 387 4.79 -20.40 -15.40
CA GLY A 387 6.23 -20.60 -15.46
C GLY A 387 7.07 -19.31 -15.43
N LYS A 388 6.48 -18.12 -15.60
CA LYS A 388 7.22 -16.86 -15.45
C LYS A 388 7.48 -16.58 -13.98
N LEU A 389 6.42 -16.57 -13.17
CA LEU A 389 6.52 -16.31 -11.75
C LEU A 389 7.26 -17.44 -11.01
N GLU A 390 7.14 -18.68 -11.47
CA GLU A 390 7.95 -19.80 -10.96
C GLU A 390 9.45 -19.54 -11.13
N ARG A 391 9.89 -19.09 -12.31
CA ARG A 391 11.30 -18.74 -12.55
C ARG A 391 11.76 -17.52 -11.74
N ASP A 392 10.88 -16.55 -11.51
CA ASP A 392 11.19 -15.42 -10.64
C ASP A 392 11.40 -15.86 -9.20
N ILE A 393 10.56 -16.78 -8.70
CA ILE A 393 10.74 -17.40 -7.38
C ILE A 393 12.07 -18.17 -7.32
N GLU A 394 12.39 -18.98 -8.34
CA GLU A 394 13.67 -19.68 -8.42
C GLU A 394 14.88 -18.73 -8.48
N PHE A 395 14.75 -17.60 -9.18
CA PHE A 395 15.76 -16.55 -9.20
C PHE A 395 15.96 -15.96 -7.81
N MET A 396 14.88 -15.66 -7.10
CA MET A 396 14.97 -15.12 -5.74
C MET A 396 15.59 -16.13 -4.76
N GLU A 397 15.24 -17.40 -4.89
CA GLU A 397 15.79 -18.50 -4.09
C GLU A 397 17.30 -18.68 -4.32
N ARG A 398 17.75 -18.62 -5.58
CA ARG A 398 19.18 -18.68 -5.92
C ARG A 398 19.96 -17.48 -5.40
N ASN A 399 19.31 -16.33 -5.25
CA ASN A 399 19.89 -15.08 -4.75
C ASN A 399 19.45 -14.75 -3.31
N ARG A 400 19.16 -15.77 -2.51
CA ARG A 400 18.70 -15.63 -1.12
C ARG A 400 19.77 -14.97 -0.24
N ALA A 401 19.33 -14.10 0.66
CA ALA A 401 20.16 -13.44 1.66
C ALA A 401 20.79 -14.48 2.60
N THR A 402 22.11 -14.45 2.77
CA THR A 402 22.84 -15.32 3.71
C THR A 402 23.30 -14.54 4.94
N ARG A 403 23.75 -15.24 6.00
CA ARG A 403 24.24 -14.59 7.23
C ARG A 403 25.35 -13.56 6.99
N GLY A 404 26.18 -13.75 5.97
CA GLY A 404 27.25 -12.82 5.56
C GLY A 404 26.84 -11.75 4.54
N SER A 405 25.62 -11.82 3.99
CA SER A 405 25.12 -10.95 2.91
C SER A 405 23.66 -10.54 3.12
N SER A 406 23.24 -10.39 4.37
CA SER A 406 21.83 -10.28 4.78
C SER A 406 21.07 -9.08 4.21
N ASN A 407 21.81 -8.08 3.70
CA ASN A 407 21.29 -6.87 3.06
C ASN A 407 21.39 -6.90 1.52
N LEU A 408 22.04 -7.92 0.95
CA LEU A 408 22.35 -8.00 -0.48
C LEU A 408 21.43 -8.96 -1.24
N GLY A 409 21.06 -10.10 -0.64
CA GLY A 409 20.15 -11.07 -1.25
C GLY A 409 18.67 -10.87 -0.87
N PHE A 410 17.80 -11.77 -1.32
CA PHE A 410 16.37 -11.78 -0.99
C PHE A 410 16.08 -12.45 0.35
N ARG A 411 15.24 -11.81 1.16
CA ARG A 411 14.85 -12.35 2.47
C ARG A 411 13.67 -13.30 2.36
N ASP A 412 13.55 -14.20 3.31
CA ASP A 412 12.51 -15.23 3.34
C ASP A 412 11.09 -14.66 3.22
N PHE A 413 10.80 -13.54 3.90
CA PHE A 413 9.49 -12.91 3.81
C PHE A 413 9.20 -12.30 2.42
N GLU A 414 10.23 -11.83 1.72
CA GLU A 414 10.13 -11.31 0.34
C GLU A 414 9.79 -12.46 -0.62
N ILE A 415 10.52 -13.58 -0.51
CA ILE A 415 10.28 -14.79 -1.30
C ILE A 415 8.87 -15.35 -1.01
N ASN A 416 8.51 -15.47 0.27
CA ASN A 416 7.23 -16.01 0.69
C ASN A 416 6.05 -15.14 0.21
N GLN A 417 6.23 -13.82 0.09
CA GLN A 417 5.21 -12.96 -0.50
C GLN A 417 4.94 -13.31 -1.95
N ILE A 418 5.98 -13.50 -2.76
CA ILE A 418 5.82 -13.84 -4.18
C ILE A 418 5.23 -15.25 -4.33
N LYS A 419 5.63 -16.21 -3.49
CA LYS A 419 5.00 -17.54 -3.42
C LYS A 419 3.50 -17.45 -3.14
N ARG A 420 3.07 -16.59 -2.21
CA ARG A 420 1.63 -16.36 -1.94
C ARG A 420 0.92 -15.79 -3.17
N ASN A 421 1.51 -14.82 -3.86
CA ASN A 421 0.93 -14.27 -5.08
C ASN A 421 0.83 -15.34 -6.19
N TYR A 422 1.81 -16.24 -6.30
CA TYR A 422 1.79 -17.37 -7.23
C TYR A 422 0.68 -18.38 -6.92
N GLU A 423 0.44 -18.70 -5.64
CA GLU A 423 -0.67 -19.58 -5.26
C GLU A 423 -2.03 -18.94 -5.58
N ILE A 424 -2.17 -17.63 -5.40
CA ILE A 424 -3.39 -16.92 -5.81
C ILE A 424 -3.55 -16.95 -7.33
N MET A 425 -2.49 -16.70 -8.10
CA MET A 425 -2.50 -16.80 -9.57
C MET A 425 -2.99 -18.18 -10.06
N ARG A 426 -2.66 -19.25 -9.34
CA ARG A 426 -3.03 -20.63 -9.67
C ARG A 426 -4.42 -21.03 -9.16
N SER A 427 -5.01 -20.24 -8.27
CA SER A 427 -6.32 -20.53 -7.69
C SER A 427 -7.40 -20.31 -8.75
N PRO A 428 -8.28 -21.30 -9.02
CA PRO A 428 -9.28 -21.18 -10.06
C PRO A 428 -10.33 -20.13 -9.71
N LEU A 429 -10.84 -19.45 -10.73
CA LEU A 429 -12.07 -18.67 -10.66
C LEU A 429 -13.23 -19.48 -11.26
N PRO A 430 -14.48 -19.25 -10.83
CA PRO A 430 -15.65 -19.68 -11.58
C PRO A 430 -15.54 -19.26 -13.05
N GLU A 431 -15.93 -20.13 -13.98
CA GLU A 431 -15.72 -19.91 -15.42
C GLU A 431 -16.33 -18.58 -15.90
N GLU A 432 -17.59 -18.32 -15.54
CA GLU A 432 -18.29 -17.07 -15.87
C GLU A 432 -17.57 -15.82 -15.34
N GLU A 433 -16.99 -15.91 -14.15
CA GLU A 433 -16.22 -14.81 -13.57
C GLU A 433 -14.90 -14.58 -14.32
N LEU A 434 -14.21 -15.65 -14.72
CA LEU A 434 -12.99 -15.56 -15.51
C LEU A 434 -13.25 -14.95 -16.88
N LYS A 435 -14.30 -15.39 -17.59
CA LYS A 435 -14.69 -14.87 -18.90
C LYS A 435 -15.01 -13.38 -18.83
N ARG A 436 -15.86 -12.97 -17.88
CA ARG A 436 -16.17 -11.55 -17.66
C ARG A 436 -14.93 -10.71 -17.38
N ARG A 437 -14.05 -11.15 -16.46
CA ARG A 437 -12.83 -10.40 -16.13
C ARG A 437 -11.89 -10.26 -17.33
N ARG A 438 -11.81 -11.27 -18.20
CA ARG A 438 -11.02 -11.21 -19.45
C ARG A 438 -11.66 -10.30 -20.49
N ALA A 439 -12.97 -10.37 -20.66
CA ALA A 439 -13.71 -9.44 -21.51
C ALA A 439 -13.50 -7.98 -21.06
N ASP A 440 -13.59 -7.73 -19.74
CA ASP A 440 -13.35 -6.41 -19.14
C ASP A 440 -11.90 -5.96 -19.30
N PHE A 441 -10.93 -6.88 -19.25
CA PHE A 441 -9.52 -6.58 -19.54
C PHE A 441 -9.36 -6.01 -20.95
N TYR A 442 -9.92 -6.69 -21.96
CA TYR A 442 -9.85 -6.25 -23.35
C TYR A 442 -10.58 -4.92 -23.56
N LYS A 443 -11.81 -4.78 -23.05
CA LYS A 443 -12.60 -3.55 -23.16
C LYS A 443 -11.90 -2.36 -22.51
N PHE A 444 -11.33 -2.56 -21.32
CA PHE A 444 -10.60 -1.52 -20.60
C PHE A 444 -9.34 -1.10 -21.36
N PHE A 445 -8.46 -2.05 -21.71
CA PHE A 445 -7.18 -1.71 -22.34
C PHE A 445 -7.30 -1.29 -23.81
N SER A 446 -8.34 -1.71 -24.52
CA SER A 446 -8.64 -1.16 -25.86
C SER A 446 -9.04 0.32 -25.80
N GLU A 447 -9.89 0.69 -24.84
CA GLU A 447 -10.27 2.09 -24.62
C GLU A 447 -9.09 2.90 -24.05
N TYR A 448 -8.26 2.27 -23.22
CA TYR A 448 -7.03 2.83 -22.69
C TYR A 448 -6.09 3.25 -23.82
N ASP A 449 -5.78 2.32 -24.72
CA ASP A 449 -4.91 2.55 -25.88
C ASP A 449 -5.45 3.67 -26.76
N ARG A 450 -6.76 3.64 -27.04
CA ARG A 450 -7.42 4.69 -27.81
C ARG A 450 -7.30 6.07 -27.16
N ARG A 451 -7.56 6.19 -25.86
CA ARG A 451 -7.50 7.49 -25.14
C ARG A 451 -6.08 8.01 -24.99
N ARG A 452 -5.09 7.12 -24.89
CA ARG A 452 -3.72 7.45 -24.48
C ARG A 452 -2.71 7.38 -25.61
N ASN A 453 -3.16 6.96 -26.80
CA ASN A 453 -2.34 6.70 -27.97
C ASN A 453 -1.17 5.75 -27.64
N THR A 454 -1.51 4.65 -26.96
CA THR A 454 -0.60 3.55 -26.62
C THR A 454 -0.98 2.29 -27.40
N ASP A 455 -0.14 1.25 -27.33
CA ASP A 455 -0.41 -0.05 -27.96
C ASP A 455 -0.01 -1.18 -27.00
N PHE A 456 -1.01 -1.83 -26.42
CA PHE A 456 -0.82 -2.95 -25.50
C PHE A 456 0.02 -4.07 -26.12
N THR A 457 -0.25 -4.44 -27.38
CA THR A 457 0.40 -5.58 -28.03
C THR A 457 1.83 -5.29 -28.45
N ALA A 458 2.15 -4.02 -28.72
CA ALA A 458 3.52 -3.57 -28.93
C ALA A 458 4.31 -3.57 -27.61
N THR A 459 3.75 -3.00 -26.53
CA THR A 459 4.41 -2.92 -25.22
C THR A 459 4.54 -4.29 -24.54
N PHE A 460 3.49 -5.12 -24.61
CA PHE A 460 3.45 -6.45 -24.02
C PHE A 460 3.35 -7.53 -25.11
N SER A 461 4.32 -7.56 -26.01
CA SER A 461 4.38 -8.54 -27.12
C SER A 461 4.24 -10.00 -26.66
N ASN A 462 4.77 -10.34 -25.48
CA ASN A 462 4.65 -11.66 -24.85
C ASN A 462 3.24 -11.98 -24.30
N MET A 463 2.31 -11.02 -24.33
CA MET A 463 0.90 -11.16 -23.94
C MET A 463 -0.06 -11.17 -25.14
N LYS A 464 0.42 -11.21 -26.39
CA LYS A 464 -0.47 -11.22 -27.56
C LYS A 464 -1.51 -12.35 -27.51
N SER A 465 -1.11 -13.56 -27.16
CA SER A 465 -2.06 -14.67 -27.02
C SER A 465 -3.07 -14.47 -25.89
N PHE A 466 -2.69 -13.79 -24.81
CA PHE A 466 -3.62 -13.43 -23.74
C PHE A 466 -4.59 -12.33 -24.18
N TRP A 467 -4.11 -11.35 -24.94
CA TRP A 467 -4.92 -10.31 -25.56
C TRP A 467 -5.98 -10.90 -26.49
N ASP A 468 -5.58 -11.83 -27.37
CA ASP A 468 -6.50 -12.50 -28.30
C ASP A 468 -7.57 -13.31 -27.55
N ILE A 469 -7.20 -14.04 -26.49
CA ILE A 469 -8.18 -14.71 -25.60
C ILE A 469 -9.15 -13.69 -25.00
N CYS A 470 -8.66 -12.57 -24.46
CA CYS A 470 -9.52 -11.56 -23.85
C CYS A 470 -10.45 -10.88 -24.85
N LYS A 471 -10.00 -10.73 -26.10
CA LYS A 471 -10.79 -10.22 -27.21
C LYS A 471 -11.93 -11.17 -27.57
N GLU A 472 -11.64 -12.46 -27.74
CA GLU A 472 -12.66 -13.48 -28.02
C GLU A 472 -13.75 -13.52 -26.93
N GLU A 473 -13.37 -13.39 -25.66
CA GLU A 473 -14.32 -13.32 -24.53
C GLU A 473 -15.13 -12.01 -24.51
N ALA A 474 -14.65 -10.95 -25.13
CA ALA A 474 -15.36 -9.67 -25.22
C ALA A 474 -16.35 -9.60 -26.41
N GLU A 475 -16.14 -10.44 -27.43
CA GLU A 475 -16.96 -10.53 -28.65
C GLU A 475 -18.09 -11.57 -28.54
N GLN A 476 -18.02 -12.47 -27.56
CA GLN A 476 -19.11 -13.38 -27.14
C GLN A 476 -20.13 -12.65 -26.26
#